data_AF-A0A924AF27-F1
#
_entry.id   AF-A0A924AF27-F1
#
_cell.length_a   1.000
_cell.length_b   1.000
_cell.length_c   1.000
_cell.angle_alpha   90.00
_cell.angle_beta   90.00
_cell.angle_gamma   90.00
#
_symmetry.space_group_name_H-M   'P 1'
#
loop_
_entity.id
_entity.type
_entity.pdbx_description
1 polymer ?
#
loop_
_entity_poly.entity_id
_entity_poly.type
_entity_poly.pdbx_seq_one_letter_code
_entity_poly.pdbx_strand_id
1 'polypeptide(L)'
;MSSTPECATLTASDALNSACFCLNVDKDALAHALDSELGRPGLAELVRQRCPFMFAARAVFVAAPQLQRMAEVVRAVESVVQLPAYREQVLSAAPAIARLGSGGPLGAFFGYDFHVSHGQLGLIEINTNAGGAMLNAVLARAQRVCCAATDGMVPTHESVAAFESSMVEMFRHEWRLAGNTRPLGSIAIVDEAPEEQYLYPEFLLFQQLFERHGLRAVIAGPQDFEWRDGRLWHAGLAIDLVYNRLTDFYLEQPASAVLREAYEQQGVVLTPHPQAHALYANKRNLVTFSDAAQLQALGASETSQRILLEHVPHTELVKPADAQRLWDARRSLFFKPVAGFGSRAAYRGDKLTRRVWQDILAGDYVAQAIVSPGERITADEGDGQAMKFDLRAFTYDGAVQWTAARLYQGQTTNFRTPGGGFAPVYSTGDSTARSLAATDTVRSDEPAYASYIFLLDESGGVHPIPHSLYVALARGQADAPSLAGRTLRLADWYVRMNDGQPGSVVNETYHLVHFDPTGKVDWQASPAPHPHRLNDMPVPQEAALPTTAERAAIRSILSGGTATAGT
;
A
#
# COMPACT_ATOMS: atom_id res chain seq x y z
N MET A 1 -21.72 27.56 -17.34
CA MET A 1 -20.47 27.59 -18.12
C MET A 1 -19.83 26.22 -17.98
N SER A 2 -19.73 25.49 -19.08
CA SER A 2 -19.24 24.11 -19.10
C SER A 2 -17.72 24.11 -18.92
N SER A 3 -17.25 23.64 -17.77
CA SER A 3 -15.83 23.37 -17.52
C SER A 3 -15.40 22.17 -18.37
N THR A 4 -14.58 22.41 -19.39
CA THR A 4 -13.76 21.38 -20.01
C THR A 4 -12.89 20.70 -18.94
N PRO A 5 -12.74 19.37 -18.94
CA PRO A 5 -11.88 18.71 -17.98
C PRO A 5 -10.43 19.09 -18.29
N GLU A 6 -9.74 19.67 -17.30
CA GLU A 6 -8.27 19.78 -17.32
C GLU A 6 -7.71 18.38 -17.56
N CYS A 7 -6.89 18.23 -18.61
CA CYS A 7 -6.19 17.01 -18.90
C CYS A 7 -5.14 16.80 -17.80
N ALA A 8 -5.52 16.13 -16.71
CA ALA A 8 -4.62 15.82 -15.60
C ALA A 8 -3.38 15.12 -16.15
N THR A 9 -2.21 15.68 -15.88
CA THR A 9 -0.93 15.14 -16.35
C THR A 9 -0.68 13.80 -15.64
N LEU A 10 -0.63 12.70 -16.39
CA LEU A 10 -0.36 11.37 -15.84
C LEU A 10 1.01 11.35 -15.15
N THR A 11 1.08 10.81 -13.93
CA THR A 11 2.37 10.59 -13.27
C THR A 11 3.14 9.44 -13.94
N ALA A 12 4.46 9.35 -13.74
CA ALA A 12 5.24 8.22 -14.26
C ALA A 12 4.72 6.85 -13.77
N SER A 13 4.25 6.78 -12.52
CA SER A 13 3.62 5.58 -11.97
C SER A 13 2.28 5.27 -12.64
N ASP A 14 1.44 6.27 -12.93
CA ASP A 14 0.19 6.08 -13.66
C ASP A 14 0.44 5.60 -15.10
N ALA A 15 1.46 6.15 -15.76
CA ALA A 15 1.88 5.70 -17.09
C ALA A 15 2.35 4.24 -17.08
N LEU A 16 3.15 3.83 -16.08
CA LEU A 16 3.58 2.43 -15.93
C LEU A 16 2.40 1.50 -15.61
N ASN A 17 1.46 1.92 -14.76
CA ASN A 17 0.25 1.16 -14.48
C ASN A 17 -0.65 1.00 -15.72
N SER A 18 -0.55 1.94 -16.68
CA SER A 18 -1.32 1.91 -17.92
C SER A 18 -0.65 1.14 -19.06
N ALA A 19 0.68 1.18 -19.13
CA ALA A 19 1.44 0.73 -20.30
C ALA A 19 2.39 -0.45 -20.04
N CYS A 20 2.70 -0.78 -18.78
CA CYS A 20 3.54 -1.94 -18.49
C CYS A 20 2.71 -3.22 -18.50
N PHE A 21 3.01 -4.18 -19.38
CA PHE A 21 2.31 -5.47 -19.46
C PHE A 21 3.19 -6.66 -19.06
N CYS A 22 4.20 -6.44 -18.24
CA CYS A 22 4.98 -7.53 -17.67
C CYS A 22 4.15 -8.36 -16.69
N LEU A 23 4.37 -9.67 -16.67
CA LEU A 23 3.95 -10.56 -15.58
C LEU A 23 5.09 -10.59 -14.58
N ASN A 24 4.80 -10.23 -13.33
CA ASN A 24 5.80 -10.10 -12.27
C ASN A 24 5.76 -11.27 -11.29
N VAL A 25 4.69 -12.06 -11.32
CA VAL A 25 4.49 -13.21 -10.43
C VAL A 25 4.49 -14.46 -11.27
N ASP A 26 5.42 -15.37 -10.97
CA ASP A 26 5.44 -16.68 -11.61
C ASP A 26 4.53 -17.66 -10.87
N LYS A 27 3.64 -18.31 -11.62
CA LYS A 27 2.61 -19.20 -11.05
C LYS A 27 3.21 -20.46 -10.44
N ASP A 28 4.25 -21.02 -11.04
CA ASP A 28 4.90 -22.24 -10.55
C ASP A 28 5.76 -21.94 -9.32
N ALA A 29 6.47 -20.80 -9.31
CA ALA A 29 7.19 -20.30 -8.15
C ALA A 29 6.25 -19.98 -7.01
N LEU A 30 5.07 -19.41 -7.29
CA LEU A 30 4.04 -19.14 -6.28
C LEU A 30 3.47 -20.42 -5.69
N ALA A 31 3.15 -21.42 -6.53
CA ALA A 31 2.72 -22.73 -6.06
C ALA A 31 3.79 -23.39 -5.20
N HIS A 32 5.05 -23.35 -5.64
CA HIS A 32 6.17 -23.89 -4.88
C HIS A 32 6.36 -23.16 -3.54
N ALA A 33 6.29 -21.82 -3.54
CA ALA A 33 6.44 -21.02 -2.33
C ALA A 33 5.33 -21.32 -1.31
N LEU A 34 4.08 -21.45 -1.75
CA LEU A 34 2.95 -21.84 -0.88
C LEU A 34 3.19 -23.20 -0.22
N ASP A 35 3.55 -24.21 -1.00
CA ASP A 35 3.76 -25.56 -0.48
C ASP A 35 5.03 -25.66 0.39
N SER A 36 6.11 -24.95 0.03
CA SER A 36 7.35 -24.92 0.82
C SER A 36 7.14 -24.24 2.18
N GLU A 37 6.38 -23.14 2.20
CA GLU A 37 6.09 -22.41 3.44
C GLU A 37 5.20 -23.19 4.39
N LEU A 38 4.34 -24.06 3.86
CA LEU A 38 3.57 -24.99 4.69
C LEU A 38 4.40 -26.19 5.19
N GLY A 39 5.59 -26.41 4.63
CA GLY A 39 6.43 -27.59 4.91
C GLY A 39 5.86 -28.92 4.37
N ARG A 40 4.75 -28.87 3.60
CA ARG A 40 4.12 -30.02 2.95
C ARG A 40 3.31 -29.59 1.71
N PRO A 41 3.21 -30.45 0.69
CA PRO A 41 2.37 -30.18 -0.48
C PRO A 41 0.89 -30.02 -0.11
N GLY A 42 0.18 -29.11 -0.78
CA GLY A 42 -1.28 -29.02 -0.74
C GLY A 42 -1.85 -27.63 -0.48
N LEU A 43 -1.05 -26.66 -0.02
CA LEU A 43 -1.51 -25.29 0.16
C LEU A 43 -1.79 -24.63 -1.18
N ALA A 44 -0.90 -24.83 -2.16
CA ALA A 44 -1.07 -24.31 -3.50
C ALA A 44 -2.38 -24.81 -4.14
N GLU A 45 -2.67 -26.09 -3.95
CA GLU A 45 -3.90 -26.71 -4.44
C GLU A 45 -5.14 -26.14 -3.76
N LEU A 46 -5.11 -26.01 -2.43
CA LEU A 46 -6.20 -25.42 -1.66
C LEU A 46 -6.48 -23.97 -2.12
N VAL A 47 -5.43 -23.17 -2.29
CA VAL A 47 -5.56 -21.79 -2.79
C VAL A 47 -6.15 -21.79 -4.20
N ARG A 48 -5.67 -22.64 -5.10
CA ARG A 48 -6.17 -22.73 -6.48
C ARG A 48 -7.66 -23.10 -6.55
N GLN A 49 -8.12 -24.01 -5.69
CA GLN A 49 -9.50 -24.47 -5.67
C GLN A 49 -10.45 -23.50 -4.98
N ARG A 50 -10.06 -22.97 -3.82
CA ARG A 50 -10.96 -22.16 -2.97
C ARG A 50 -10.84 -20.66 -3.19
N CYS A 51 -9.68 -20.21 -3.66
CA CYS A 51 -9.32 -18.80 -3.75
C CYS A 51 -8.61 -18.49 -5.08
N PRO A 52 -9.21 -18.81 -6.24
CA PRO A 52 -8.56 -18.73 -7.55
C PRO A 52 -8.10 -17.32 -7.95
N PHE A 53 -8.62 -16.29 -7.29
CA PHE A 53 -8.30 -14.88 -7.53
C PHE A 53 -7.60 -14.22 -6.32
N MET A 54 -6.92 -15.02 -5.49
CA MET A 54 -6.19 -14.51 -4.32
C MET A 54 -4.98 -13.66 -4.71
N PHE A 55 -4.34 -13.97 -5.83
CA PHE A 55 -3.10 -13.32 -6.28
C PHE A 55 -3.27 -12.79 -7.70
N ALA A 56 -2.90 -11.52 -7.87
CA ALA A 56 -2.80 -10.91 -9.19
C ALA A 56 -1.42 -11.21 -9.79
N ALA A 57 -1.36 -11.43 -11.10
CA ALA A 57 -0.12 -11.77 -11.80
C ALA A 57 0.82 -10.57 -12.05
N ARG A 58 0.33 -9.35 -11.80
CA ARG A 58 0.99 -8.09 -12.18
C ARG A 58 1.22 -7.21 -10.95
N ALA A 59 2.36 -6.53 -10.93
CA ALA A 59 2.64 -5.52 -9.94
C ALA A 59 1.87 -4.21 -10.21
N VAL A 60 1.71 -3.41 -9.17
CA VAL A 60 1.25 -2.02 -9.21
C VAL A 60 2.44 -1.11 -8.95
N PHE A 61 2.58 -0.07 -9.75
CA PHE A 61 3.63 0.93 -9.61
C PHE A 61 3.13 2.11 -8.78
N VAL A 62 3.93 2.52 -7.79
CA VAL A 62 3.61 3.62 -6.89
C VAL A 62 4.83 4.52 -6.76
N ALA A 63 4.63 5.84 -6.70
CA ALA A 63 5.76 6.75 -6.55
C ALA A 63 6.30 6.70 -5.11
N ALA A 64 7.63 6.73 -4.94
CA ALA A 64 8.27 6.72 -3.62
C ALA A 64 7.73 7.82 -2.67
N PRO A 65 7.51 9.08 -3.13
CA PRO A 65 6.90 10.11 -2.29
C PRO A 65 5.49 9.76 -1.79
N GLN A 66 4.71 8.98 -2.55
CA GLN A 66 3.38 8.54 -2.12
C GLN A 66 3.47 7.50 -1.02
N LEU A 67 4.42 6.57 -1.10
CA LEU A 67 4.68 5.59 -0.03
C LEU A 67 5.18 6.28 1.25
N GLN A 68 6.07 7.26 1.12
CA GLN A 68 6.49 8.10 2.25
C GLN A 68 5.31 8.85 2.86
N ARG A 69 4.42 9.39 2.02
CA ARG A 69 3.22 10.07 2.50
C ARG A 69 2.25 9.15 3.23
N MET A 70 2.06 7.91 2.77
CA MET A 70 1.27 6.91 3.50
C MET A 70 1.84 6.69 4.91
N ALA A 71 3.17 6.58 5.04
CA ALA A 71 3.81 6.43 6.33
C ALA A 71 3.67 7.68 7.22
N GLU A 72 3.68 8.89 6.65
CA GLU A 72 3.38 10.13 7.37
C GLU A 72 1.95 10.16 7.90
N VAL A 73 0.97 9.71 7.10
CA VAL A 73 -0.43 9.61 7.53
C VAL A 73 -0.58 8.63 8.68
N VAL A 74 0.05 7.46 8.62
CA VAL A 74 0.06 6.47 9.72
C VAL A 74 0.61 7.10 11.00
N ARG A 75 1.75 7.79 10.93
CA ARG A 75 2.34 8.49 12.11
C ARG A 75 1.43 9.62 12.62
N ALA A 76 0.77 10.35 11.75
CA ALA A 76 -0.14 11.42 12.14
C ALA A 76 -1.37 10.86 12.87
N VAL A 77 -1.98 9.77 12.37
CA VAL A 77 -3.06 9.05 13.07
C VAL A 77 -2.57 8.58 14.43
N GLU A 78 -1.42 7.91 14.49
CA GLU A 78 -0.83 7.43 15.74
C GLU A 78 -0.66 8.57 16.74
N SER A 79 -0.12 9.73 16.31
CA SER A 79 0.05 10.89 17.17
C SER A 79 -1.25 11.42 17.77
N VAL A 80 -2.35 11.39 17.02
CA VAL A 80 -3.68 11.82 17.50
C VAL A 80 -4.26 10.78 18.45
N VAL A 81 -4.11 9.49 18.14
CA VAL A 81 -4.60 8.41 19.00
C VAL A 81 -3.90 8.37 20.36
N GLN A 82 -2.65 8.84 20.45
CA GLN A 82 -1.93 8.98 21.71
C GLN A 82 -2.38 10.20 22.56
N LEU A 83 -3.18 11.13 22.01
CA LEU A 83 -3.67 12.28 22.76
C LEU A 83 -4.66 11.84 23.85
N PRO A 84 -4.47 12.25 25.12
CA PRO A 84 -5.40 11.89 26.20
C PRO A 84 -6.85 12.31 25.90
N ALA A 85 -7.05 13.51 25.35
CA ALA A 85 -8.37 14.03 25.00
C ALA A 85 -9.06 13.18 23.93
N TYR A 86 -8.32 12.69 22.93
CA TYR A 86 -8.87 11.83 21.89
C TYR A 86 -9.29 10.48 22.46
N ARG A 87 -8.42 9.87 23.27
CA ARG A 87 -8.70 8.59 23.92
C ARG A 87 -9.91 8.70 24.83
N GLU A 88 -10.01 9.75 25.63
CA GLU A 88 -11.19 9.99 26.48
C GLU A 88 -12.46 10.15 25.64
N GLN A 89 -12.42 10.97 24.59
CA GLN A 89 -13.56 11.19 23.69
C GLN A 89 -14.05 9.87 23.07
N VAL A 90 -13.14 9.06 22.52
CA VAL A 90 -13.51 7.80 21.84
C VAL A 90 -13.94 6.73 22.85
N LEU A 91 -13.18 6.53 23.92
CA LEU A 91 -13.44 5.44 24.87
C LEU A 91 -14.65 5.70 25.75
N SER A 92 -15.02 6.96 26.02
CA SER A 92 -16.25 7.30 26.74
C SER A 92 -17.52 6.84 26.02
N ALA A 93 -17.47 6.72 24.69
CA ALA A 93 -18.56 6.21 23.86
C ALA A 93 -18.42 4.71 23.52
N ALA A 94 -17.26 4.09 23.78
CA ALA A 94 -17.00 2.69 23.48
C ALA A 94 -17.57 1.73 24.56
N PRO A 95 -17.86 0.45 24.23
CA PRO A 95 -18.26 -0.55 25.22
C PRO A 95 -17.26 -0.71 26.36
N ALA A 96 -17.71 -1.15 27.55
CA ALA A 96 -16.88 -1.26 28.75
C ALA A 96 -15.60 -2.10 28.53
N ILE A 97 -15.70 -3.17 27.73
CA ILE A 97 -14.57 -4.05 27.39
C ILE A 97 -13.44 -3.31 26.66
N ALA A 98 -13.75 -2.28 25.87
CA ALA A 98 -12.75 -1.45 25.19
C ALA A 98 -12.06 -0.45 26.12
N ARG A 99 -12.55 -0.30 27.36
CA ARG A 99 -11.94 0.56 28.39
C ARG A 99 -11.01 -0.20 29.32
N LEU A 100 -10.89 -1.52 29.11
CA LEU A 100 -9.98 -2.38 29.86
C LEU A 100 -8.55 -2.16 29.35
N GLY A 101 -7.71 -1.57 30.19
CA GLY A 101 -6.28 -1.38 29.92
C GLY A 101 -5.94 0.05 29.47
N SER A 102 -5.01 0.69 30.18
CA SER A 102 -4.30 1.91 29.76
C SER A 102 -2.81 1.65 29.48
N GLY A 103 -2.36 0.39 29.61
CA GLY A 103 -1.03 -0.09 29.27
C GLY A 103 -1.12 -1.58 28.91
N GLY A 104 -0.39 -2.02 27.89
CA GLY A 104 -0.49 -3.38 27.37
C GLY A 104 -0.12 -3.48 25.89
N PRO A 105 -0.56 -4.57 25.22
CA PRO A 105 -0.38 -4.78 23.78
C PRO A 105 -0.88 -3.57 22.96
N LEU A 106 -0.27 -3.31 21.80
CA LEU A 106 -0.60 -2.19 20.91
C LEU A 106 -1.66 -2.58 19.86
N GLY A 107 -1.71 -3.86 19.50
CA GLY A 107 -2.50 -4.40 18.41
C GLY A 107 -1.64 -4.81 17.21
N ALA A 108 -1.58 -6.13 16.97
CA ALA A 108 -0.85 -6.72 15.86
C ALA A 108 -1.62 -6.59 14.53
N PHE A 109 -0.89 -6.31 13.45
CA PHE A 109 -1.39 -6.21 12.08
C PHE A 109 -2.56 -5.25 11.86
N PHE A 110 -2.27 -3.96 11.99
CA PHE A 110 -3.17 -2.96 11.44
C PHE A 110 -3.00 -2.87 9.92
N GLY A 111 -4.06 -2.47 9.22
CA GLY A 111 -4.09 -2.27 7.78
C GLY A 111 -4.69 -0.91 7.45
N TYR A 112 -3.86 0.01 6.98
CA TYR A 112 -4.28 1.32 6.48
C TYR A 112 -4.48 1.22 4.97
N ASP A 113 -5.70 1.44 4.53
CA ASP A 113 -6.10 1.28 3.13
C ASP A 113 -6.20 2.64 2.46
N PHE A 114 -5.55 2.79 1.30
CA PHE A 114 -5.45 4.04 0.56
C PHE A 114 -5.91 3.87 -0.88
N HIS A 115 -6.57 4.90 -1.40
CA HIS A 115 -6.69 5.12 -2.84
C HIS A 115 -5.59 6.07 -3.31
N VAL A 116 -4.99 5.76 -4.46
CA VAL A 116 -3.98 6.56 -5.12
C VAL A 116 -4.31 6.71 -6.59
N SER A 117 -4.47 7.94 -7.06
CA SER A 117 -4.77 8.21 -8.47
C SER A 117 -4.28 9.60 -8.86
N HIS A 118 -3.53 9.73 -9.96
CA HIS A 118 -3.07 11.03 -10.47
C HIS A 118 -2.38 11.90 -9.41
N GLY A 119 -1.52 11.29 -8.60
CA GLY A 119 -0.82 11.96 -7.49
C GLY A 119 -1.66 12.17 -6.22
N GLN A 120 -2.99 12.09 -6.28
CA GLN A 120 -3.86 12.20 -5.10
C GLN A 120 -3.82 10.92 -4.26
N LEU A 121 -3.66 11.08 -2.94
CA LEU A 121 -3.65 10.01 -1.95
C LEU A 121 -4.75 10.26 -0.92
N GLY A 122 -5.58 9.24 -0.67
CA GLY A 122 -6.63 9.30 0.34
C GLY A 122 -6.70 8.03 1.20
N LEU A 123 -6.62 8.17 2.52
CA LEU A 123 -6.89 7.10 3.49
C LEU A 123 -8.40 6.80 3.52
N ILE A 124 -8.79 5.60 3.07
CA ILE A 124 -10.19 5.20 2.96
C ILE A 124 -10.67 4.37 4.14
N GLU A 125 -9.79 3.64 4.82
CA GLU A 125 -10.14 2.77 5.95
C GLU A 125 -8.91 2.41 6.79
N ILE A 126 -9.11 2.21 8.09
CA ILE A 126 -8.15 1.60 9.00
C ILE A 126 -8.76 0.31 9.52
N ASN A 127 -8.00 -0.78 9.47
CA ASN A 127 -8.41 -2.10 9.92
C ASN A 127 -7.48 -2.55 11.05
N THR A 128 -8.01 -3.10 12.15
CA THR A 128 -7.18 -3.54 13.28
C THR A 128 -6.76 -5.01 13.21
N ASN A 129 -7.45 -5.85 12.43
CA ASN A 129 -7.16 -7.28 12.24
C ASN A 129 -6.85 -7.61 10.77
N ALA A 130 -6.00 -6.80 10.14
CA ALA A 130 -5.79 -6.86 8.70
C ALA A 130 -5.19 -8.20 8.26
N GLY A 131 -5.91 -8.90 7.36
CA GLY A 131 -5.38 -10.05 6.64
C GLY A 131 -4.58 -9.67 5.40
N GLY A 132 -3.73 -10.59 4.96
CA GLY A 132 -2.94 -10.54 3.75
C GLY A 132 -1.43 -10.46 3.96
N ALA A 133 -0.93 -10.23 5.17
CA ALA A 133 0.49 -9.99 5.40
C ALA A 133 1.36 -11.20 5.01
N MET A 134 0.99 -12.41 5.47
CA MET A 134 1.73 -13.64 5.13
C MET A 134 1.52 -14.03 3.67
N LEU A 135 0.32 -13.80 3.12
CA LEU A 135 0.08 -14.03 1.69
C LEU A 135 1.00 -13.15 0.83
N ASN A 136 1.23 -11.90 1.22
CA ASN A 136 2.15 -11.01 0.52
C ASN A 136 3.62 -11.38 0.72
N ALA A 137 4.00 -11.94 1.87
CA ALA A 137 5.34 -12.50 2.07
C ALA A 137 5.59 -13.69 1.12
N VAL A 138 4.62 -14.61 0.98
CA VAL A 138 4.69 -15.71 0.01
C VAL A 138 4.74 -15.18 -1.42
N LEU A 139 3.86 -14.21 -1.75
CA LEU A 139 3.84 -13.57 -3.05
C LEU A 139 5.20 -12.95 -3.40
N ALA A 140 5.86 -12.31 -2.44
CA ALA A 140 7.19 -11.73 -2.61
C ALA A 140 8.26 -12.75 -3.01
N ARG A 141 8.19 -13.99 -2.53
CA ARG A 141 9.11 -15.09 -2.93
C ARG A 141 8.89 -15.54 -4.38
N ALA A 142 7.69 -15.30 -4.92
CA ALA A 142 7.31 -15.71 -6.27
C ALA A 142 7.48 -14.60 -7.31
N GLN A 143 7.96 -13.42 -6.89
CA GLN A 143 8.20 -12.30 -7.79
C GLN A 143 9.45 -12.55 -8.63
N ARG A 144 9.39 -12.14 -9.91
CA ARG A 144 10.53 -12.25 -10.84
C ARG A 144 10.80 -10.91 -11.50
N VAL A 145 12.09 -10.69 -11.78
CA VAL A 145 12.56 -9.61 -12.63
C VAL A 145 12.12 -9.91 -14.06
N CYS A 146 11.14 -9.15 -14.56
CA CYS A 146 10.63 -9.32 -15.92
C CYS A 146 11.45 -8.54 -16.94
N CYS A 147 12.08 -7.45 -16.51
CA CYS A 147 12.95 -6.59 -17.29
C CYS A 147 13.91 -5.81 -16.38
N ALA A 148 14.97 -5.24 -16.95
CA ALA A 148 15.99 -4.50 -16.20
C ALA A 148 15.40 -3.35 -15.34
N ALA A 149 14.30 -2.73 -15.78
CA ALA A 149 13.64 -1.67 -15.02
C ALA A 149 13.08 -2.15 -13.67
N THR A 150 12.81 -3.44 -13.52
CA THR A 150 12.24 -4.04 -12.28
C THR A 150 13.27 -4.72 -11.39
N ASP A 151 14.53 -4.82 -11.82
CA ASP A 151 15.59 -5.57 -11.11
C ASP A 151 15.82 -5.07 -9.67
N GLY A 152 15.75 -3.75 -9.48
CA GLY A 152 15.83 -3.13 -8.14
C GLY A 152 14.53 -3.16 -7.33
N MET A 153 13.39 -3.47 -7.95
CA MET A 153 12.05 -3.35 -7.34
C MET A 153 11.54 -4.66 -6.73
N VAL A 154 12.13 -5.80 -7.12
CA VAL A 154 11.79 -7.11 -6.58
C VAL A 154 12.38 -7.26 -5.17
N PRO A 155 11.60 -7.73 -4.18
CA PRO A 155 12.13 -8.05 -2.85
C PRO A 155 13.20 -9.15 -2.92
N THR A 156 14.28 -8.99 -2.16
CA THR A 156 15.28 -10.05 -1.99
C THR A 156 14.74 -11.11 -1.04
N HIS A 157 15.21 -12.35 -1.15
CA HIS A 157 14.88 -13.42 -0.18
C HIS A 157 15.19 -13.02 1.27
N GLU A 158 16.30 -12.30 1.49
CA GLU A 158 16.66 -11.78 2.81
C GLU A 158 15.63 -10.77 3.32
N SER A 159 15.14 -9.85 2.47
CA SER A 159 14.12 -8.88 2.87
C SER A 159 12.79 -9.54 3.24
N VAL A 160 12.42 -10.63 2.55
CA VAL A 160 11.21 -11.41 2.89
C VAL A 160 11.40 -12.15 4.22
N ALA A 161 12.56 -12.78 4.43
CA ALA A 161 12.86 -13.47 5.68
C ALA A 161 12.91 -12.50 6.89
N ALA A 162 13.43 -11.29 6.67
CA ALA A 162 13.41 -10.21 7.67
C ALA A 162 11.97 -9.77 7.98
N PHE A 163 11.11 -9.67 6.96
CA PHE A 163 9.70 -9.35 7.16
C PHE A 163 9.00 -10.42 8.01
N GLU A 164 9.13 -11.71 7.65
CA GLU A 164 8.60 -12.84 8.43
C GLU A 164 9.10 -12.85 9.88
N SER A 165 10.40 -12.59 10.08
CA SER A 165 10.99 -12.49 11.43
C SER A 165 10.38 -11.33 12.23
N SER A 166 10.15 -10.18 11.59
CA SER A 166 9.53 -9.03 12.25
C SER A 166 8.06 -9.26 12.61
N MET A 167 7.34 -10.09 11.85
CA MET A 167 5.99 -10.52 12.22
C MET A 167 5.99 -11.32 13.52
N VAL A 168 6.91 -12.27 13.69
CA VAL A 168 7.01 -13.06 14.93
C VAL A 168 7.42 -12.17 16.10
N GLU A 169 8.37 -11.26 15.87
CA GLU A 169 8.84 -10.33 16.91
C GLU A 169 7.74 -9.37 17.38
N MET A 170 6.83 -8.96 16.49
CA MET A 170 5.64 -8.19 16.85
C MET A 170 4.79 -8.91 17.92
N PHE A 171 4.48 -10.21 17.75
CA PHE A 171 3.72 -10.95 18.79
C PHE A 171 4.50 -11.13 20.09
N ARG A 172 5.84 -11.30 20.00
CA ARG A 172 6.70 -11.32 21.19
C ARG A 172 6.73 -9.96 21.89
N HIS A 173 6.62 -8.87 21.14
CA HIS A 173 6.52 -7.52 21.69
C HIS A 173 5.18 -7.30 22.40
N GLU A 174 4.05 -7.67 21.79
CA GLU A 174 2.72 -7.64 22.42
C GLU A 174 2.71 -8.39 23.77
N TRP A 175 3.31 -9.59 23.79
CA TRP A 175 3.42 -10.41 25.00
C TRP A 175 4.23 -9.71 26.12
N ARG A 176 5.35 -9.07 25.78
CA ARG A 176 6.18 -8.30 26.73
C ARG A 176 5.48 -7.05 27.21
N LEU A 177 4.79 -6.32 26.34
CA LEU A 177 4.03 -5.12 26.69
C LEU A 177 2.88 -5.41 27.65
N ALA A 178 2.32 -6.61 27.62
CA ALA A 178 1.38 -7.10 28.62
C ALA A 178 2.03 -7.39 30.00
N GLY A 179 3.33 -7.11 30.19
CA GLY A 179 4.05 -7.26 31.46
C GLY A 179 4.61 -8.65 31.72
N ASN A 180 4.56 -9.56 30.74
CA ASN A 180 5.04 -10.93 30.93
C ASN A 180 6.57 -11.02 30.84
N THR A 181 7.17 -11.68 31.83
CA THR A 181 8.63 -11.88 31.92
C THR A 181 9.10 -13.21 31.36
N ARG A 182 8.23 -14.23 31.32
CA ARG A 182 8.53 -15.50 30.66
C ARG A 182 8.46 -15.36 29.13
N PRO A 183 9.16 -16.20 28.36
CA PRO A 183 8.97 -16.25 26.91
C PRO A 183 7.54 -16.62 26.53
N LEU A 184 7.07 -16.06 25.41
CA LEU A 184 5.85 -16.48 24.73
C LEU A 184 6.02 -17.93 24.26
N GLY A 185 5.07 -18.81 24.58
CA GLY A 185 5.16 -20.25 24.29
C GLY A 185 3.99 -20.83 23.51
N SER A 186 2.82 -20.17 23.48
CA SER A 186 1.67 -20.61 22.69
C SER A 186 0.83 -19.46 22.12
N ILE A 187 0.38 -19.60 20.88
CA ILE A 187 -0.51 -18.66 20.19
C ILE A 187 -1.74 -19.41 19.67
N ALA A 188 -2.92 -18.83 19.84
CA ALA A 188 -4.13 -19.25 19.13
C ALA A 188 -4.50 -18.23 18.06
N ILE A 189 -4.69 -18.66 16.81
CA ILE A 189 -5.25 -17.86 15.72
C ILE A 189 -6.76 -18.10 15.72
N VAL A 190 -7.55 -17.06 16.00
CA VAL A 190 -8.97 -17.23 16.30
C VAL A 190 -9.86 -16.49 15.32
N ASP A 191 -10.72 -17.21 14.62
CA ASP A 191 -11.76 -16.68 13.73
C ASP A 191 -13.05 -17.51 13.88
N GLU A 192 -14.18 -17.01 13.38
CA GLU A 192 -15.42 -17.75 13.30
C GLU A 192 -15.31 -18.83 12.21
N ALA A 193 -15.54 -20.10 12.56
CA ALA A 193 -15.40 -21.23 11.65
C ALA A 193 -14.16 -21.13 10.73
N PRO A 194 -12.92 -21.15 11.28
CA PRO A 194 -11.72 -20.74 10.55
C PRO A 194 -11.52 -21.45 9.22
N GLU A 195 -11.85 -22.74 9.14
CA GLU A 195 -11.73 -23.55 7.92
C GLU A 195 -12.65 -23.08 6.79
N GLU A 196 -13.75 -22.39 7.10
CA GLU A 196 -14.68 -21.84 6.11
C GLU A 196 -14.25 -20.48 5.58
N GLN A 197 -13.35 -19.79 6.28
CA GLN A 197 -12.91 -18.44 5.92
C GLN A 197 -12.10 -18.42 4.61
N TYR A 198 -12.32 -17.38 3.81
CA TYR A 198 -11.58 -17.18 2.56
C TYR A 198 -10.07 -17.05 2.79
N LEU A 199 -9.66 -16.50 3.94
CA LEU A 199 -8.27 -16.33 4.35
C LEU A 199 -7.73 -17.50 5.20
N TYR A 200 -8.42 -18.64 5.26
CA TYR A 200 -7.89 -19.85 5.91
C TYR A 200 -6.45 -20.23 5.47
N PRO A 201 -6.06 -20.11 4.18
CA PRO A 201 -4.67 -20.31 3.78
C PRO A 201 -3.66 -19.46 4.57
N GLU A 202 -4.02 -18.22 4.91
CA GLU A 202 -3.17 -17.35 5.72
C GLU A 202 -3.02 -17.84 7.16
N PHE A 203 -4.08 -18.43 7.74
CA PHE A 203 -4.00 -18.97 9.10
C PHE A 203 -3.03 -20.15 9.16
N LEU A 204 -3.04 -21.01 8.14
CA LEU A 204 -2.08 -22.11 8.01
C LEU A 204 -0.63 -21.59 7.87
N LEU A 205 -0.42 -20.52 7.09
CA LEU A 205 0.89 -19.89 6.94
C LEU A 205 1.40 -19.30 8.26
N PHE A 206 0.55 -18.60 9.02
CA PHE A 206 0.91 -18.10 10.35
C PHE A 206 1.17 -19.22 11.34
N GLN A 207 0.37 -20.29 11.34
CA GLN A 207 0.60 -21.45 12.20
C GLN A 207 2.01 -22.01 11.97
N GLN A 208 2.39 -22.25 10.71
CA GLN A 208 3.72 -22.73 10.35
C GLN A 208 4.84 -21.72 10.64
N LEU A 209 4.57 -20.41 10.49
CA LEU A 209 5.50 -19.37 10.90
C LEU A 209 5.76 -19.40 12.41
N PHE A 210 4.73 -19.58 13.22
CA PHE A 210 4.91 -19.66 14.66
C PHE A 210 5.64 -20.95 15.07
N GLU A 211 5.26 -22.09 14.49
CA GLU A 211 5.87 -23.39 14.78
C GLU A 211 7.36 -23.42 14.46
N ARG A 212 7.78 -22.90 13.30
CA ARG A 212 9.22 -22.84 12.94
C ARG A 212 10.03 -21.91 13.86
N HIS A 213 9.37 -20.97 14.53
CA HIS A 213 9.97 -20.08 15.53
C HIS A 213 9.77 -20.57 16.98
N GLY A 214 9.45 -21.86 17.16
CA GLY A 214 9.39 -22.53 18.47
C GLY A 214 8.15 -22.20 19.30
N LEU A 215 7.11 -21.64 18.68
CA LEU A 215 5.83 -21.34 19.33
C LEU A 215 4.82 -22.44 18.99
N ARG A 216 4.08 -22.93 20.00
CA ARG A 216 2.95 -23.83 19.75
C ARG A 216 1.80 -23.01 19.19
N ALA A 217 1.30 -23.35 18.00
CA ALA A 217 0.24 -22.59 17.35
C ALA A 217 -0.99 -23.45 17.03
N VAL A 218 -2.17 -22.93 17.36
CA VAL A 218 -3.46 -23.57 17.03
C VAL A 218 -4.32 -22.60 16.25
N ILE A 219 -5.17 -23.13 15.37
CA ILE A 219 -6.23 -22.39 14.69
C ILE A 219 -7.55 -22.91 15.28
N ALA A 220 -8.39 -22.02 15.81
CA ALA A 220 -9.57 -22.43 16.56
C ALA A 220 -10.72 -21.43 16.42
N GLY A 221 -11.94 -21.94 16.55
CA GLY A 221 -13.13 -21.12 16.75
C GLY A 221 -13.23 -20.62 18.19
N PRO A 222 -13.99 -19.53 18.45
CA PRO A 222 -14.13 -18.99 19.79
C PRO A 222 -14.81 -19.96 20.77
N GLN A 223 -15.63 -20.89 20.27
CA GLN A 223 -16.29 -21.93 21.07
C GLN A 223 -15.38 -23.10 21.47
N ASP A 224 -14.18 -23.21 20.91
CA ASP A 224 -13.27 -24.35 21.14
C ASP A 224 -12.40 -24.15 22.41
N PHE A 225 -12.59 -23.04 23.11
CA PHE A 225 -11.82 -22.69 24.28
C PHE A 225 -12.52 -23.03 25.60
N GLU A 226 -11.70 -23.34 26.60
CA GLU A 226 -12.11 -23.51 27.99
C GLU A 226 -11.39 -22.50 28.87
N TRP A 227 -12.12 -21.85 29.77
CA TRP A 227 -11.53 -21.04 30.84
C TRP A 227 -11.45 -21.87 32.12
N ARG A 228 -10.23 -22.15 32.59
CA ARG A 228 -9.99 -22.87 33.86
C ARG A 228 -8.70 -22.42 34.52
N ASP A 229 -8.71 -22.41 35.85
CA ASP A 229 -7.54 -22.10 36.69
C ASP A 229 -6.85 -20.77 36.30
N GLY A 230 -7.66 -19.76 35.92
CA GLY A 230 -7.17 -18.45 35.51
C GLY A 230 -6.44 -18.42 34.17
N ARG A 231 -6.64 -19.42 33.30
CA ARG A 231 -6.01 -19.51 31.98
C ARG A 231 -6.98 -19.95 30.91
N LEU A 232 -6.72 -19.49 29.68
CA LEU A 232 -7.40 -19.95 28.48
C LEU A 232 -6.76 -21.25 27.98
N TRP A 233 -7.58 -22.25 27.66
CA TRP A 233 -7.12 -23.56 27.18
C TRP A 233 -7.81 -23.95 25.88
N HIS A 234 -7.08 -24.67 25.03
CA HIS A 234 -7.61 -25.34 23.83
C HIS A 234 -7.04 -26.75 23.78
N ALA A 235 -7.89 -27.78 23.81
CA ALA A 235 -7.50 -29.20 23.71
C ALA A 235 -6.28 -29.60 24.59
N GLY A 236 -6.23 -29.11 25.83
CA GLY A 236 -5.13 -29.40 26.78
C GLY A 236 -3.89 -28.50 26.63
N LEU A 237 -3.85 -27.58 25.67
CA LEU A 237 -2.83 -26.54 25.55
C LEU A 237 -3.29 -25.25 26.24
N ALA A 238 -2.51 -24.78 27.22
CA ALA A 238 -2.69 -23.42 27.75
C ALA A 238 -2.24 -22.39 26.71
N ILE A 239 -3.07 -21.39 26.45
CA ILE A 239 -2.87 -20.35 25.44
C ILE A 239 -2.36 -19.08 26.11
N ASP A 240 -1.20 -18.60 25.66
CA ASP A 240 -0.59 -17.37 26.18
C ASP A 240 -1.17 -16.14 25.48
N LEU A 241 -1.28 -16.20 24.15
CA LEU A 241 -1.70 -15.10 23.30
C LEU A 241 -2.73 -15.56 22.27
N VAL A 242 -3.76 -14.75 22.06
CA VAL A 242 -4.75 -14.91 21.00
C VAL A 242 -4.48 -13.87 19.92
N TYR A 243 -4.12 -14.35 18.72
CA TYR A 243 -4.16 -13.56 17.50
C TYR A 243 -5.60 -13.50 16.99
N ASN A 244 -6.26 -12.39 17.31
CA ASN A 244 -7.67 -12.17 17.10
C ASN A 244 -7.98 -11.84 15.62
N ARG A 245 -8.61 -12.77 14.92
CA ARG A 245 -9.11 -12.58 13.55
C ARG A 245 -10.63 -12.42 13.49
N LEU A 246 -11.33 -12.53 14.63
CA LEU A 246 -12.78 -12.32 14.72
C LEU A 246 -13.18 -10.92 14.24
N THR A 247 -14.36 -10.86 13.64
CA THR A 247 -15.06 -9.60 13.35
C THR A 247 -16.00 -9.19 14.49
N ASP A 248 -16.13 -10.04 15.51
CA ASP A 248 -16.73 -9.71 16.81
C ASP A 248 -15.71 -8.93 17.67
N PHE A 249 -15.41 -7.70 17.25
CA PHE A 249 -14.29 -6.91 17.77
C PHE A 249 -14.36 -6.60 19.28
N TYR A 250 -15.57 -6.62 19.85
CA TYR A 250 -15.83 -6.37 21.27
C TYR A 250 -16.19 -7.65 22.05
N LEU A 251 -16.08 -8.84 21.43
CA LEU A 251 -16.41 -10.13 22.04
C LEU A 251 -17.83 -10.14 22.63
N GLU A 252 -18.80 -9.68 21.86
CA GLU A 252 -20.21 -9.56 22.25
C GLU A 252 -21.03 -10.80 21.90
N GLN A 253 -20.57 -11.61 20.95
CA GLN A 253 -21.29 -12.81 20.56
C GLN A 253 -21.20 -13.89 21.65
N PRO A 254 -22.27 -14.68 21.87
CA PRO A 254 -22.25 -15.76 22.87
C PRO A 254 -21.12 -16.76 22.68
N ALA A 255 -20.75 -17.05 21.43
CA ALA A 255 -19.63 -17.94 21.11
C ALA A 255 -18.29 -17.42 21.64
N SER A 256 -18.14 -16.09 21.78
CA SER A 256 -16.94 -15.42 22.28
C SER A 256 -16.90 -15.30 23.81
N ALA A 257 -17.89 -15.82 24.55
CA ALA A 257 -18.02 -15.59 25.99
C ALA A 257 -16.79 -16.06 26.80
N VAL A 258 -16.20 -17.20 26.44
CA VAL A 258 -14.99 -17.72 27.12
C VAL A 258 -13.77 -16.82 26.86
N LEU A 259 -13.58 -16.38 25.62
CA LEU A 259 -12.51 -15.45 25.26
C LEU A 259 -12.70 -14.10 25.94
N ARG A 260 -13.94 -13.63 26.01
CA ARG A 260 -14.31 -12.41 26.71
C ARG A 260 -13.92 -12.49 28.18
N GLU A 261 -14.33 -13.56 28.88
CA GLU A 261 -14.00 -13.76 30.29
C GLU A 261 -12.48 -13.81 30.50
N ALA A 262 -11.75 -14.55 29.65
CA ALA A 262 -10.29 -14.63 29.73
C ALA A 262 -9.60 -13.27 29.52
N TYR A 263 -10.12 -12.44 28.60
CA TYR A 263 -9.60 -11.10 28.37
C TYR A 263 -9.94 -10.14 29.52
N GLU A 264 -11.18 -10.14 30.01
CA GLU A 264 -11.63 -9.30 31.12
C GLU A 264 -10.86 -9.61 32.42
N GLN A 265 -10.49 -10.87 32.64
CA GLN A 265 -9.69 -11.32 33.78
C GLN A 265 -8.17 -11.26 33.55
N GLN A 266 -7.71 -10.69 32.43
CA GLN A 266 -6.28 -10.58 32.07
C GLN A 266 -5.55 -11.93 32.03
N GLY A 267 -6.27 -13.03 31.75
CA GLY A 267 -5.73 -14.38 31.68
C GLY A 267 -5.10 -14.77 30.35
N VAL A 268 -5.25 -13.93 29.33
CA VAL A 268 -4.69 -14.12 27.99
C VAL A 268 -4.34 -12.76 27.37
N VAL A 269 -3.27 -12.71 26.59
CA VAL A 269 -2.97 -11.54 25.77
C VAL A 269 -3.81 -11.61 24.50
N LEU A 270 -4.72 -10.66 24.30
CA LEU A 270 -5.54 -10.57 23.10
C LEU A 270 -4.98 -9.50 22.18
N THR A 271 -4.69 -9.83 20.91
CA THR A 271 -4.17 -8.85 19.94
C THR A 271 -4.68 -9.12 18.53
N PRO A 272 -5.22 -8.12 17.81
CA PRO A 272 -5.66 -6.82 18.34
C PRO A 272 -6.76 -6.97 19.40
N HIS A 273 -6.79 -6.04 20.35
CA HIS A 273 -7.76 -6.02 21.45
C HIS A 273 -8.92 -5.03 21.18
N PRO A 274 -10.05 -5.14 21.91
CA PRO A 274 -11.24 -4.29 21.70
C PRO A 274 -10.98 -2.78 21.74
N GLN A 275 -10.06 -2.32 22.58
CA GLN A 275 -9.67 -0.91 22.64
C GLN A 275 -9.00 -0.43 21.35
N ALA A 276 -8.10 -1.23 20.76
CA ALA A 276 -7.49 -0.91 19.47
C ALA A 276 -8.56 -0.73 18.39
N HIS A 277 -9.57 -1.60 18.34
CA HIS A 277 -10.66 -1.44 17.38
C HIS A 277 -11.41 -0.11 17.59
N ALA A 278 -11.75 0.23 18.84
CA ALA A 278 -12.44 1.49 19.16
C ALA A 278 -11.63 2.72 18.73
N LEU A 279 -10.32 2.74 19.01
CA LEU A 279 -9.43 3.88 18.76
C LEU A 279 -9.03 4.05 17.29
N TYR A 280 -8.99 2.96 16.50
CA TYR A 280 -8.44 3.03 15.14
C TYR A 280 -9.47 2.70 14.06
N ALA A 281 -10.15 1.55 14.14
CA ALA A 281 -10.95 1.03 13.04
C ALA A 281 -12.42 1.51 13.02
N ASN A 282 -12.93 2.06 14.12
CA ASN A 282 -14.27 2.64 14.13
C ASN A 282 -14.34 3.82 13.15
N LYS A 283 -15.25 3.75 12.16
CA LYS A 283 -15.30 4.75 11.08
C LYS A 283 -15.70 6.15 11.54
N ARG A 284 -16.25 6.31 12.75
CA ARG A 284 -16.44 7.62 13.39
C ARG A 284 -15.13 8.38 13.56
N ASN A 285 -14.01 7.68 13.71
CA ASN A 285 -12.70 8.30 13.90
C ASN A 285 -12.25 9.07 12.65
N LEU A 286 -12.68 8.67 11.45
CA LEU A 286 -12.43 9.40 10.21
C LEU A 286 -13.12 10.77 10.17
N VAL A 287 -14.23 10.94 10.90
CA VAL A 287 -14.89 12.25 11.07
C VAL A 287 -13.96 13.20 11.81
N THR A 288 -13.35 12.73 12.91
CA THR A 288 -12.39 13.52 13.68
C THR A 288 -11.11 13.78 12.88
N PHE A 289 -10.56 12.78 12.19
CA PHE A 289 -9.32 12.95 11.41
C PHE A 289 -9.48 13.86 10.18
N SER A 290 -10.70 14.18 9.76
CA SER A 290 -10.96 15.08 8.62
C SER A 290 -11.60 16.42 9.03
N ASP A 291 -11.60 16.76 10.32
CA ASP A 291 -12.19 17.97 10.88
C ASP A 291 -11.14 18.81 11.62
N ALA A 292 -10.84 19.99 11.07
CA ALA A 292 -9.81 20.88 11.60
C ALA A 292 -10.13 21.37 13.02
N ALA A 293 -11.39 21.70 13.30
CA ALA A 293 -11.80 22.22 14.59
C ALA A 293 -11.73 21.14 15.68
N GLN A 294 -12.10 19.89 15.35
CA GLN A 294 -11.94 18.77 16.26
C GLN A 294 -10.47 18.47 16.53
N LEU A 295 -9.63 18.38 15.51
CA LEU A 295 -8.19 18.13 15.70
C LEU A 295 -7.52 19.23 16.54
N GLN A 296 -7.89 20.50 16.31
CA GLN A 296 -7.39 21.61 17.11
C GLN A 296 -7.87 21.52 18.58
N ALA A 297 -9.14 21.22 18.81
CA ALA A 297 -9.70 21.06 20.15
C ALA A 297 -9.07 19.91 20.93
N LEU A 298 -8.65 18.85 20.23
CA LEU A 298 -7.94 17.70 20.80
C LEU A 298 -6.46 18.01 21.14
N GLY A 299 -5.93 19.13 20.64
CA GLY A 299 -4.52 19.49 20.80
C GLY A 299 -3.57 18.78 19.84
N ALA A 300 -4.06 18.32 18.68
CA ALA A 300 -3.21 17.74 17.65
C ALA A 300 -2.19 18.78 17.14
N SER A 301 -0.96 18.34 16.85
CA SER A 301 0.07 19.23 16.31
C SER A 301 -0.34 19.81 14.95
N GLU A 302 0.14 21.01 14.60
CA GLU A 302 -0.11 21.62 13.28
C GLU A 302 0.33 20.71 12.12
N THR A 303 1.42 19.97 12.33
CA THR A 303 1.92 19.00 11.33
C THR A 303 0.95 17.84 11.15
N SER A 304 0.46 17.24 12.24
CA SER A 304 -0.53 16.16 12.19
C SER A 304 -1.84 16.66 11.57
N GLN A 305 -2.30 17.86 11.95
CA GLN A 305 -3.49 18.48 11.38
C GLN A 305 -3.38 18.62 9.87
N ARG A 306 -2.29 19.23 9.37
CA ARG A 306 -2.05 19.41 7.94
C ARG A 306 -2.06 18.07 7.19
N ILE A 307 -1.31 17.08 7.67
CA ILE A 307 -1.20 15.76 7.02
C ILE A 307 -2.56 15.06 6.97
N LEU A 308 -3.32 15.07 8.09
CA LEU A 308 -4.60 14.39 8.15
C LEU A 308 -5.66 15.10 7.29
N LEU A 309 -5.74 16.43 7.32
CA LEU A 309 -6.71 17.17 6.50
C LEU A 309 -6.43 17.09 5.00
N GLU A 310 -5.17 16.87 4.61
CA GLU A 310 -4.78 16.68 3.20
C GLU A 310 -5.11 15.28 2.68
N HIS A 311 -5.03 14.24 3.54
CA HIS A 311 -5.07 12.84 3.10
C HIS A 311 -6.19 11.99 3.70
N VAL A 312 -6.96 12.49 4.66
CA VAL A 312 -8.19 11.85 5.13
C VAL A 312 -9.37 12.54 4.46
N PRO A 313 -10.10 11.87 3.55
CA PRO A 313 -11.22 12.50 2.86
C PRO A 313 -12.28 12.96 3.84
N HIS A 314 -12.88 14.13 3.57
CA HIS A 314 -13.90 14.69 4.43
C HIS A 314 -14.99 13.66 4.74
N THR A 315 -15.19 13.41 6.03
CA THR A 315 -16.11 12.40 6.53
C THR A 315 -17.05 13.03 7.55
N GLU A 316 -18.35 12.78 7.43
CA GLU A 316 -19.36 13.24 8.37
C GLU A 316 -20.30 12.11 8.78
N LEU A 317 -20.87 12.20 9.99
CA LEU A 317 -21.93 11.29 10.41
C LEU A 317 -23.21 11.59 9.65
N VAL A 318 -23.87 10.55 9.15
CA VAL A 318 -25.18 10.68 8.52
C VAL A 318 -26.22 10.95 9.62
N LYS A 319 -26.84 12.14 9.57
CA LYS A 319 -27.91 12.53 10.50
C LYS A 319 -29.20 12.78 9.73
N PRO A 320 -30.38 12.44 10.29
CA PRO A 320 -31.67 12.73 9.64
C PRO A 320 -31.87 14.20 9.26
N ALA A 321 -31.33 15.13 10.06
CA ALA A 321 -31.40 16.57 9.78
C ALA A 321 -30.65 16.99 8.49
N ASP A 322 -29.61 16.23 8.12
CA ASP A 322 -28.77 16.48 6.95
C ASP A 322 -29.23 15.69 5.71
N ALA A 323 -30.33 14.95 5.80
CA ALA A 323 -30.71 13.95 4.82
C ALA A 323 -30.85 14.51 3.39
N GLN A 324 -31.50 15.66 3.23
CA GLN A 324 -31.69 16.25 1.90
C GLN A 324 -30.36 16.70 1.29
N ARG A 325 -29.51 17.37 2.08
CA ARG A 325 -28.17 17.82 1.66
C ARG A 325 -27.29 16.65 1.22
N LEU A 326 -27.23 15.60 2.04
CA LEU A 326 -26.47 14.38 1.75
C LEU A 326 -27.01 13.65 0.52
N TRP A 327 -28.33 13.57 0.37
CA TRP A 327 -28.95 12.96 -0.80
C TRP A 327 -28.61 13.72 -2.08
N ASP A 328 -28.63 15.05 -2.06
CA ASP A 328 -28.32 15.86 -3.23
C ASP A 328 -26.83 15.76 -3.59
N ALA A 329 -25.94 15.74 -2.59
CA ALA A 329 -24.50 15.57 -2.76
C ALA A 329 -24.05 14.10 -3.01
N ARG A 330 -24.95 13.11 -2.91
CA ARG A 330 -24.59 11.68 -2.85
C ARG A 330 -23.62 11.20 -3.92
N ARG A 331 -23.64 11.77 -5.13
CA ARG A 331 -22.79 11.32 -6.25
C ARG A 331 -21.29 11.46 -5.97
N SER A 332 -20.89 12.36 -5.08
CA SER A 332 -19.51 12.53 -4.63
C SER A 332 -19.22 11.87 -3.28
N LEU A 333 -20.16 11.09 -2.74
CA LEU A 333 -20.09 10.50 -1.41
C LEU A 333 -20.13 8.98 -1.45
N PHE A 334 -19.44 8.39 -0.48
CA PHE A 334 -19.44 6.97 -0.19
C PHE A 334 -19.98 6.76 1.21
N PHE A 335 -20.97 5.88 1.36
CA PHE A 335 -21.67 5.64 2.62
C PHE A 335 -21.21 4.31 3.23
N LYS A 336 -20.78 4.36 4.51
CA LYS A 336 -20.24 3.19 5.23
C LYS A 336 -20.91 3.04 6.59
N PRO A 337 -21.31 1.84 7.02
CA PRO A 337 -21.79 1.63 8.38
C PRO A 337 -20.64 1.85 9.36
N VAL A 338 -20.91 2.47 10.51
CA VAL A 338 -19.90 2.85 11.50
C VAL A 338 -19.09 1.65 12.01
N ALA A 339 -19.77 0.56 12.36
CA ALA A 339 -19.19 -0.67 12.90
C ALA A 339 -19.56 -1.86 11.98
N GLY A 340 -18.87 -1.97 10.85
CA GLY A 340 -19.07 -3.04 9.87
C GLY A 340 -17.75 -3.53 9.28
N PHE A 341 -17.72 -4.80 8.88
CA PHE A 341 -16.57 -5.49 8.30
C PHE A 341 -16.85 -5.98 6.87
N GLY A 342 -15.78 -6.23 6.11
CA GLY A 342 -15.85 -6.86 4.78
C GLY A 342 -16.67 -6.08 3.75
N SER A 343 -16.69 -4.74 3.85
CA SER A 343 -17.50 -3.84 3.00
C SER A 343 -19.01 -4.19 2.93
N ARG A 344 -19.54 -4.93 3.92
CA ARG A 344 -20.98 -5.23 3.98
C ARG A 344 -21.75 -3.93 4.17
N ALA A 345 -22.80 -3.74 3.37
CA ALA A 345 -23.63 -2.55 3.36
C ALA A 345 -22.87 -1.22 3.12
N ALA A 346 -21.75 -1.28 2.41
CA ALA A 346 -21.04 -0.10 1.90
C ALA A 346 -21.60 0.30 0.53
N TYR A 347 -21.85 1.59 0.30
CA TYR A 347 -22.52 2.05 -0.92
C TYR A 347 -21.84 3.27 -1.54
N ARG A 348 -21.57 3.18 -2.85
CA ARG A 348 -21.33 4.38 -3.66
C ARG A 348 -22.62 5.18 -3.82
N GLY A 349 -22.56 6.47 -3.53
CA GLY A 349 -23.76 7.30 -3.53
C GLY A 349 -24.41 7.52 -4.90
N ASP A 350 -23.64 7.44 -5.99
CA ASP A 350 -24.19 7.47 -7.37
C ASP A 350 -24.98 6.21 -7.74
N LYS A 351 -24.88 5.14 -6.95
CA LYS A 351 -25.59 3.87 -7.14
C LYS A 351 -26.69 3.63 -6.08
N LEU A 352 -27.00 4.63 -5.26
CA LEU A 352 -28.04 4.51 -4.22
C LEU A 352 -29.45 4.50 -4.78
N THR A 353 -30.27 3.60 -4.24
CA THR A 353 -31.73 3.62 -4.40
C THR A 353 -32.38 4.37 -3.23
N ARG A 354 -33.62 4.82 -3.40
CA ARG A 354 -34.40 5.46 -2.33
C ARG A 354 -34.63 4.55 -1.13
N ARG A 355 -34.75 3.23 -1.35
CA ARG A 355 -34.92 2.25 -0.28
C ARG A 355 -33.65 2.16 0.58
N VAL A 356 -32.51 1.91 -0.07
CA VAL A 356 -31.21 1.84 0.62
C VAL A 356 -30.90 3.14 1.36
N TRP A 357 -31.33 4.28 0.82
CA TRP A 357 -31.20 5.56 1.53
C TRP A 357 -31.96 5.62 2.85
N GLN A 358 -33.18 5.09 2.91
CA GLN A 358 -33.93 5.00 4.17
C GLN A 358 -33.23 4.08 5.16
N ASP A 359 -32.67 2.96 4.68
CA ASP A 359 -31.89 2.05 5.52
C ASP A 359 -30.63 2.74 6.08
N ILE A 360 -29.96 3.57 5.27
CA ILE A 360 -28.81 4.39 5.69
C ILE A 360 -29.21 5.42 6.75
N LEU A 361 -30.33 6.12 6.56
CA LEU A 361 -30.83 7.12 7.51
C LEU A 361 -31.30 6.52 8.84
N ALA A 362 -31.78 5.28 8.81
CA ALA A 362 -32.21 4.55 10.00
C ALA A 362 -31.05 3.87 10.73
N GLY A 363 -29.91 3.69 10.06
CA GLY A 363 -28.71 3.06 10.62
C GLY A 363 -27.63 4.06 11.07
N ASP A 364 -26.57 3.53 11.66
CA ASP A 364 -25.39 4.32 12.03
C ASP A 364 -24.37 4.31 10.89
N TYR A 365 -24.34 5.39 10.10
CA TYR A 365 -23.50 5.52 8.90
C TYR A 365 -22.64 6.78 8.94
N VAL A 366 -21.51 6.70 8.26
CA VAL A 366 -20.73 7.87 7.82
C VAL A 366 -20.88 8.08 6.33
N ALA A 367 -20.86 9.34 5.91
CA ALA A 367 -20.71 9.76 4.52
C ALA A 367 -19.29 10.32 4.35
N GLN A 368 -18.52 9.74 3.43
CA GLN A 368 -17.14 10.15 3.15
C GLN A 368 -17.02 10.62 1.70
N ALA A 369 -16.27 11.69 1.46
CA ALA A 369 -15.92 12.15 0.12
C ALA A 369 -15.19 11.04 -0.67
N ILE A 370 -15.57 10.85 -1.93
CA ILE A 370 -14.96 9.84 -2.79
C ILE A 370 -13.54 10.28 -3.18
N VAL A 371 -12.57 9.38 -2.99
CA VAL A 371 -11.26 9.43 -3.64
C VAL A 371 -11.22 8.36 -4.72
N SER A 372 -10.78 8.73 -5.92
CA SER A 372 -10.67 7.80 -7.05
C SER A 372 -9.62 6.73 -6.75
N PRO A 373 -9.97 5.44 -6.92
CA PRO A 373 -8.98 4.37 -6.84
C PRO A 373 -7.95 4.52 -7.97
N GLY A 374 -6.80 3.89 -7.78
CA GLY A 374 -5.83 3.75 -8.86
C GLY A 374 -6.31 2.74 -9.88
N GLU A 375 -5.79 2.82 -11.10
CA GLU A 375 -6.12 1.89 -12.18
C GLU A 375 -4.87 1.18 -12.70
N ARG A 376 -5.00 -0.12 -12.94
CA ARG A 376 -4.00 -0.99 -13.53
C ARG A 376 -4.58 -1.64 -14.77
N ILE A 377 -4.06 -1.32 -15.95
CA ILE A 377 -4.51 -1.91 -17.20
C ILE A 377 -3.96 -3.33 -17.32
N THR A 378 -4.84 -4.29 -17.59
CA THR A 378 -4.49 -5.71 -17.79
C THR A 378 -4.81 -6.11 -19.23
N ALA A 379 -3.88 -6.77 -19.93
CA ALA A 379 -3.99 -7.07 -21.36
C ALA A 379 -4.49 -8.51 -21.65
N ASP A 380 -5.39 -9.04 -20.82
CA ASP A 380 -5.93 -10.39 -21.04
C ASP A 380 -7.22 -10.29 -21.87
N GLU A 381 -7.18 -10.88 -23.08
CA GLU A 381 -8.24 -10.98 -24.10
C GLU A 381 -8.94 -9.66 -24.54
N GLY A 382 -8.32 -8.98 -25.51
CA GLY A 382 -9.04 -8.28 -26.59
C GLY A 382 -9.30 -6.77 -26.45
N ASP A 383 -9.36 -6.22 -25.23
CA ASP A 383 -9.49 -4.77 -25.00
C ASP A 383 -9.07 -4.46 -23.56
N GLY A 384 -7.80 -4.09 -23.35
CA GLY A 384 -7.16 -4.05 -22.03
C GLY A 384 -8.07 -3.59 -20.89
N GLN A 385 -8.39 -4.49 -19.96
CA GLN A 385 -9.33 -4.23 -18.89
C GLN A 385 -8.66 -3.43 -17.77
N ALA A 386 -9.23 -2.26 -17.45
CA ALA A 386 -8.83 -1.46 -16.31
C ALA A 386 -9.29 -2.11 -14.99
N MET A 387 -8.32 -2.60 -14.21
CA MET A 387 -8.54 -3.07 -12.85
C MET A 387 -8.35 -1.91 -11.89
N LYS A 388 -9.24 -1.75 -10.92
CA LYS A 388 -9.02 -0.80 -9.82
C LYS A 388 -8.02 -1.40 -8.85
N PHE A 389 -7.24 -0.56 -8.19
CA PHE A 389 -6.48 -0.97 -7.03
C PHE A 389 -6.60 0.02 -5.88
N ASP A 390 -6.45 -0.54 -4.68
CA ASP A 390 -6.10 0.20 -3.49
C ASP A 390 -4.73 -0.28 -2.98
N LEU A 391 -4.14 0.47 -2.05
CA LEU A 391 -2.92 0.11 -1.36
C LEU A 391 -3.22 -0.14 0.11
N ARG A 392 -2.76 -1.27 0.65
CA ARG A 392 -2.78 -1.58 2.07
C ARG A 392 -1.37 -1.47 2.64
N ALA A 393 -1.19 -0.57 3.59
CA ALA A 393 -0.02 -0.54 4.46
C ALA A 393 -0.29 -1.40 5.71
N PHE A 394 0.47 -2.48 5.88
CA PHE A 394 0.52 -3.26 7.11
C PHE A 394 1.38 -2.52 8.13
N THR A 395 0.85 -2.25 9.31
CA THR A 395 1.52 -1.41 10.30
C THR A 395 1.52 -2.03 11.69
N TYR A 396 2.55 -1.67 12.45
CA TYR A 396 2.66 -1.95 13.88
C TYR A 396 3.42 -0.82 14.55
N ASP A 397 2.94 -0.36 15.73
CA ASP A 397 3.59 0.71 16.51
C ASP A 397 3.90 1.99 15.69
N GLY A 398 2.93 2.44 14.89
CA GLY A 398 3.07 3.60 14.02
C GLY A 398 4.04 3.44 12.82
N ALA A 399 4.64 2.26 12.64
CA ALA A 399 5.56 1.97 11.54
C ALA A 399 4.90 1.12 10.45
N VAL A 400 5.15 1.46 9.18
CA VAL A 400 4.76 0.64 8.03
C VAL A 400 5.76 -0.50 7.88
N GLN A 401 5.30 -1.74 8.03
CA GLN A 401 6.10 -2.94 7.89
C GLN A 401 6.13 -3.44 6.44
N TRP A 402 5.01 -3.30 5.72
CA TRP A 402 4.87 -3.73 4.33
C TRP A 402 3.73 -3.01 3.63
N THR A 403 3.84 -2.82 2.31
CA THR A 403 2.76 -2.26 1.48
C THR A 403 2.41 -3.25 0.37
N ALA A 404 1.12 -3.52 0.21
CA ALA A 404 0.59 -4.38 -0.84
C ALA A 404 -0.52 -3.68 -1.61
N ALA A 405 -0.69 -4.02 -2.89
CA ALA A 405 -1.84 -3.58 -3.65
C ALA A 405 -2.92 -4.67 -3.63
N ARG A 406 -4.18 -4.27 -3.79
CA ARG A 406 -5.30 -5.21 -4.02
C ARG A 406 -6.02 -4.80 -5.29
N LEU A 407 -5.94 -5.64 -6.33
CA LEU A 407 -6.66 -5.43 -7.58
C LEU A 407 -8.08 -5.98 -7.47
N TYR A 408 -9.04 -5.23 -8.00
CA TYR A 408 -10.44 -5.59 -7.97
C TYR A 408 -11.25 -4.93 -9.09
N GLN A 409 -12.45 -5.43 -9.33
CA GLN A 409 -13.49 -4.75 -10.09
C GLN A 409 -14.72 -4.49 -9.22
N GLY A 410 -15.58 -3.57 -9.64
CA GLY A 410 -16.79 -3.22 -8.91
C GLY A 410 -16.62 -2.01 -7.98
N GLN A 411 -17.42 -1.95 -6.91
CA GLN A 411 -17.48 -0.79 -6.01
C GLN A 411 -16.45 -0.83 -4.88
N THR A 412 -16.14 -2.03 -4.40
CA THR A 412 -15.28 -2.27 -3.24
C THR A 412 -14.31 -3.40 -3.56
N THR A 413 -13.19 -3.43 -2.87
CA THR A 413 -12.15 -4.44 -3.02
C THR A 413 -12.71 -5.83 -2.76
N ASN A 414 -12.56 -6.71 -3.74
CA ASN A 414 -13.03 -8.09 -3.67
C ASN A 414 -12.08 -9.01 -4.44
N PHE A 415 -11.69 -10.12 -3.82
CA PHE A 415 -10.84 -11.15 -4.43
C PHE A 415 -11.68 -12.17 -5.20
N ARG A 416 -12.62 -11.68 -6.03
CA ARG A 416 -13.66 -12.50 -6.68
C ARG A 416 -13.66 -12.43 -8.20
N THR A 417 -12.81 -11.59 -8.79
CA THR A 417 -12.78 -11.38 -10.24
C THR A 417 -11.46 -11.83 -10.85
N PRO A 418 -11.46 -12.39 -12.07
CA PRO A 418 -10.25 -12.61 -12.85
C PRO A 418 -9.37 -11.35 -12.89
N GLY A 419 -8.05 -11.54 -12.80
CA GLY A 419 -7.07 -10.43 -12.73
C GLY A 419 -7.01 -9.70 -11.37
N GLY A 420 -7.94 -9.97 -10.45
CA GLY A 420 -7.92 -9.44 -9.09
C GLY A 420 -6.99 -10.19 -8.16
N GLY A 421 -6.88 -9.73 -6.91
CA GLY A 421 -6.04 -10.36 -5.89
C GLY A 421 -5.03 -9.41 -5.27
N PHE A 422 -4.25 -9.92 -4.33
CA PHE A 422 -3.06 -9.24 -3.84
C PHE A 422 -2.03 -9.10 -4.97
N ALA A 423 -1.45 -7.91 -5.09
CA ALA A 423 -0.41 -7.59 -6.06
C ALA A 423 0.83 -6.98 -5.37
N PRO A 424 2.03 -7.25 -5.92
CA PRO A 424 3.24 -6.54 -5.53
C PRO A 424 3.10 -5.02 -5.74
N VAL A 425 3.75 -4.24 -4.88
CA VAL A 425 3.91 -2.79 -5.05
C VAL A 425 5.35 -2.50 -5.41
N TYR A 426 5.56 -1.89 -6.57
CA TYR A 426 6.87 -1.47 -7.06
C TYR A 426 7.03 0.04 -6.93
N SER A 427 8.05 0.45 -6.19
CA SER A 427 8.42 1.85 -6.01
C SER A 427 9.21 2.33 -7.22
N THR A 428 8.70 3.33 -7.93
CA THR A 428 9.40 3.91 -9.09
C THR A 428 10.66 4.70 -8.73
N GLY A 429 10.91 4.94 -7.44
CA GLY A 429 12.15 5.52 -6.92
C GLY A 429 13.28 4.52 -6.62
N ASP A 430 13.01 3.21 -6.58
CA ASP A 430 14.02 2.21 -6.18
C ASP A 430 14.96 1.82 -7.33
N SER A 431 14.60 2.16 -8.57
CA SER A 431 15.45 1.91 -9.75
C SER A 431 16.71 2.80 -9.79
N THR A 432 16.69 3.96 -9.13
CA THR A 432 17.83 4.87 -9.05
C THR A 432 18.72 4.58 -7.84
N ALA A 433 18.16 4.05 -6.75
CA ALA A 433 18.90 3.80 -5.51
C ALA A 433 19.73 2.50 -5.52
N ARG A 434 19.26 1.43 -6.18
CA ARG A 434 19.95 0.13 -6.16
C ARG A 434 20.98 -0.08 -7.27
N SER A 435 20.98 0.73 -8.33
CA SER A 435 22.03 0.69 -9.36
C SER A 435 23.41 1.16 -8.87
N LEU A 436 23.51 1.68 -7.63
CA LEU A 436 24.75 2.17 -7.02
C LEU A 436 25.26 1.29 -5.86
N ALA A 437 24.54 0.24 -5.45
CA ALA A 437 24.98 -0.66 -4.38
C ALA A 437 25.67 -1.94 -4.88
N ALA A 438 25.68 -2.15 -6.20
CA ALA A 438 26.32 -3.30 -6.84
C ALA A 438 27.72 -2.99 -7.38
N THR A 439 28.47 -2.11 -6.71
CA THR A 439 29.93 -2.05 -6.75
C THR A 439 30.42 -1.49 -5.42
N ASP A 440 31.29 -2.25 -4.76
CA ASP A 440 32.10 -1.90 -3.60
C ASP A 440 31.47 -1.95 -2.20
N THR A 441 31.63 -3.12 -1.58
CA THR A 441 31.86 -3.27 -0.14
C THR A 441 33.17 -2.60 0.28
N VAL A 442 33.22 -1.28 0.40
CA VAL A 442 34.19 -0.54 1.25
C VAL A 442 33.54 0.79 1.68
N ARG A 443 33.64 1.17 2.97
CA ARG A 443 33.33 2.53 3.42
C ARG A 443 34.22 3.51 2.65
N SER A 444 33.67 4.30 1.74
CA SER A 444 34.38 5.42 1.10
C SER A 444 33.70 6.73 1.46
N ASP A 445 34.46 7.66 2.04
CA ASP A 445 34.15 9.10 2.18
C ASP A 445 34.09 9.82 0.81
N GLU A 446 33.74 9.12 -0.27
CA GLU A 446 33.64 9.70 -1.61
C GLU A 446 32.23 10.26 -1.86
N PRO A 447 32.11 11.45 -2.46
CA PRO A 447 30.81 12.01 -2.82
C PRO A 447 30.10 11.06 -3.79
N ALA A 448 28.88 10.66 -3.46
CA ALA A 448 28.03 9.87 -4.36
C ALA A 448 27.61 10.73 -5.56
N TYR A 449 27.43 10.11 -6.73
CA TYR A 449 26.97 10.78 -7.95
C TYR A 449 25.84 9.97 -8.61
N ALA A 450 24.96 10.64 -9.36
CA ALA A 450 23.87 10.01 -10.09
C ALA A 450 23.60 10.71 -11.44
N SER A 451 23.14 9.93 -12.44
CA SER A 451 22.68 10.45 -13.72
C SER A 451 21.15 10.61 -13.72
N TYR A 452 20.69 11.77 -14.17
CA TYR A 452 19.28 12.09 -14.37
C TYR A 452 19.01 12.33 -15.83
N ILE A 453 18.09 11.56 -16.41
CA ILE A 453 17.80 11.56 -17.83
C ILE A 453 16.45 12.23 -18.09
N PHE A 454 16.40 13.12 -19.07
CA PHE A 454 15.18 13.81 -19.49
C PHE A 454 15.02 13.75 -21.00
N LEU A 455 13.79 13.56 -21.47
CA LEU A 455 13.42 13.84 -22.86
C LEU A 455 12.73 15.19 -22.93
N LEU A 456 13.20 16.03 -23.85
CA LEU A 456 12.63 17.33 -24.16
C LEU A 456 11.92 17.22 -25.50
N ASP A 457 10.62 17.48 -25.50
CA ASP A 457 9.83 17.50 -26.72
C ASP A 457 9.87 18.86 -27.42
N GLU A 458 9.26 18.92 -28.60
CA GLU A 458 9.20 20.14 -29.43
C GLU A 458 8.26 21.21 -28.84
N SER A 459 7.40 20.85 -27.90
CA SER A 459 6.50 21.78 -27.20
C SER A 459 7.12 22.39 -25.95
N GLY A 460 8.36 22.02 -25.61
CA GLY A 460 9.06 22.47 -24.41
C GLY A 460 8.77 21.64 -23.16
N GLY A 461 8.10 20.49 -23.30
CA GLY A 461 7.86 19.56 -22.22
C GLY A 461 9.14 18.85 -21.78
N VAL A 462 9.34 18.72 -20.46
CA VAL A 462 10.50 18.04 -19.85
C VAL A 462 10.03 16.77 -19.14
N HIS A 463 10.44 15.61 -19.67
CA HIS A 463 9.96 14.31 -19.22
C HIS A 463 11.09 13.52 -18.57
N PRO A 464 11.12 13.37 -17.23
CA PRO A 464 12.15 12.57 -16.57
C PRO A 464 11.98 11.09 -16.92
N ILE A 465 13.09 10.42 -17.21
CA ILE A 465 13.14 8.99 -17.51
C ILE A 465 14.04 8.29 -16.51
N PRO A 466 13.62 7.15 -15.92
CA PRO A 466 14.50 6.33 -15.11
C PRO A 466 15.77 5.96 -15.89
N HIS A 467 16.95 6.16 -15.30
CA HIS A 467 18.22 5.89 -15.97
C HIS A 467 18.29 4.45 -16.53
N SER A 468 17.76 3.48 -15.80
CA SER A 468 17.66 2.08 -16.24
C SER A 468 16.78 1.90 -17.49
N LEU A 469 15.68 2.65 -17.62
CA LEU A 469 14.84 2.64 -18.82
C LEU A 469 15.58 3.26 -20.01
N TYR A 470 16.29 4.36 -19.80
CA TYR A 470 17.15 4.93 -20.85
C TYR A 470 18.22 3.93 -21.32
N VAL A 471 18.92 3.25 -20.39
CA VAL A 471 19.91 2.22 -20.74
C VAL A 471 19.28 1.06 -21.52
N ALA A 472 18.07 0.63 -21.16
CA ALA A 472 17.35 -0.43 -21.87
C ALA A 472 16.93 0.01 -23.28
N LEU A 473 16.38 1.22 -23.43
CA LEU A 473 16.06 1.83 -24.73
C LEU A 473 17.33 1.94 -25.59
N ALA A 474 18.43 2.40 -24.99
CA ALA A 474 19.71 2.59 -25.65
C ALA A 474 20.34 1.29 -26.15
N ARG A 475 20.10 0.18 -25.45
CA ARG A 475 20.59 -1.15 -25.84
C ARG A 475 19.63 -1.90 -26.75
N GLY A 476 18.51 -1.29 -27.17
CA GLY A 476 17.47 -1.96 -27.95
C GLY A 476 16.74 -3.07 -27.19
N GLN A 477 16.80 -3.04 -25.86
CA GLN A 477 16.21 -4.01 -24.93
C GLN A 477 14.81 -3.60 -24.45
N ALA A 478 14.37 -2.39 -24.79
CA ALA A 478 13.04 -1.86 -24.54
C ALA A 478 12.56 -1.06 -25.76
N ASP A 479 11.25 -0.93 -25.92
CA ASP A 479 10.57 -0.05 -26.86
C ASP A 479 9.69 0.98 -26.12
N ALA A 480 9.47 2.11 -26.78
CA ALA A 480 8.61 3.20 -26.33
C ALA A 480 7.61 3.55 -27.45
N PRO A 481 6.52 2.78 -27.61
CA PRO A 481 5.57 2.97 -28.72
C PRO A 481 4.93 4.38 -28.75
N SER A 482 4.78 5.03 -27.60
CA SER A 482 4.31 6.42 -27.50
C SER A 482 5.26 7.45 -28.12
N LEU A 483 6.50 7.07 -28.37
CA LEU A 483 7.54 7.89 -28.97
C LEU A 483 7.80 7.50 -30.43
N ALA A 484 7.10 6.52 -30.98
CA ALA A 484 7.33 5.99 -32.32
C ALA A 484 7.35 7.08 -33.40
N GLY A 485 8.39 7.06 -34.24
CA GLY A 485 8.60 8.01 -35.33
C GLY A 485 9.05 9.41 -34.90
N ARG A 486 9.29 9.66 -33.60
CA ARG A 486 9.67 10.98 -33.09
C ARG A 486 11.18 11.12 -32.93
N THR A 487 11.67 12.33 -33.13
CA THR A 487 13.03 12.74 -32.70
C THR A 487 12.88 13.66 -31.51
N LEU A 488 13.55 13.35 -30.41
CA LEU A 488 13.50 14.12 -29.17
C LEU A 488 14.89 14.57 -28.75
N ARG A 489 14.97 15.64 -27.95
CA ARG A 489 16.21 16.07 -27.32
C ARG A 489 16.36 15.30 -26.00
N LEU A 490 17.48 14.65 -25.80
CA LEU A 490 17.85 13.94 -24.59
C LEU A 490 18.80 14.82 -23.78
N ALA A 491 18.48 15.06 -22.52
CA ALA A 491 19.38 15.68 -21.55
C ALA A 491 19.80 14.65 -20.49
N ASP A 492 21.10 14.46 -20.31
CA ASP A 492 21.68 13.64 -19.24
C ASP A 492 22.52 14.52 -18.32
N TRP A 493 22.05 14.64 -17.08
CA TRP A 493 22.66 15.46 -16.04
C TRP A 493 23.32 14.57 -15.00
N TYR A 494 24.65 14.66 -14.93
CA TYR A 494 25.43 14.01 -13.90
C TYR A 494 25.51 14.92 -12.68
N VAL A 495 24.97 14.46 -11.55
CA VAL A 495 24.74 15.27 -10.34
C VAL A 495 25.46 14.65 -9.16
N ARG A 496 26.12 15.49 -8.36
CA ARG A 496 26.67 15.10 -7.05
C ARG A 496 25.53 15.00 -6.05
N MET A 497 25.47 13.90 -5.31
CA MET A 497 24.47 13.62 -4.29
C MET A 497 24.96 14.05 -2.91
N ASN A 498 24.09 14.68 -2.13
CA ASN A 498 24.33 15.04 -0.73
C ASN A 498 23.26 14.35 0.12
N ASP A 499 23.64 13.39 0.96
CA ASP A 499 22.72 12.63 1.84
C ASP A 499 21.48 12.07 1.11
N GLY A 500 21.69 11.55 -0.11
CA GLY A 500 20.63 10.97 -0.94
C GLY A 500 19.77 11.98 -1.71
N GLN A 501 20.05 13.28 -1.59
CA GLN A 501 19.38 14.35 -2.35
C GLN A 501 20.28 14.90 -3.48
N PRO A 502 19.71 15.34 -4.62
CA PRO A 502 20.46 15.99 -5.68
C PRO A 502 21.13 17.28 -5.21
N GLY A 503 22.45 17.34 -5.29
CA GLY A 503 23.27 18.51 -4.98
C GLY A 503 23.63 19.30 -6.24
N SER A 504 24.92 19.49 -6.46
CA SER A 504 25.43 20.26 -7.62
C SER A 504 25.46 19.42 -8.90
N VAL A 505 24.99 20.00 -10.02
CA VAL A 505 25.21 19.43 -11.36
C VAL A 505 26.70 19.52 -11.71
N VAL A 506 27.29 18.37 -12.03
CA VAL A 506 28.73 18.20 -12.33
C VAL A 506 28.96 18.26 -13.83
N ASN A 507 28.08 17.63 -14.61
CA ASN A 507 28.16 17.61 -16.06
C ASN A 507 26.76 17.55 -16.68
N GLU A 508 26.61 18.13 -17.86
CA GLU A 508 25.37 18.10 -18.65
C GLU A 508 25.72 17.67 -20.07
N THR A 509 25.03 16.66 -20.59
CA THR A 509 25.18 16.21 -21.98
C THR A 509 23.84 16.23 -22.69
N TYR A 510 23.87 16.58 -23.97
CA TYR A 510 22.67 16.85 -24.77
C TYR A 510 22.80 16.22 -26.15
N HIS A 511 21.81 15.41 -26.54
CA HIS A 511 21.83 14.65 -27.80
C HIS A 511 20.42 14.59 -28.42
N LEU A 512 20.33 14.36 -29.72
CA LEU A 512 19.06 14.02 -30.37
C LEU A 512 18.91 12.49 -30.42
N VAL A 513 17.72 11.99 -30.07
CA VAL A 513 17.38 10.56 -30.12
C VAL A 513 16.17 10.36 -31.02
N HIS A 514 16.32 9.52 -32.05
CA HIS A 514 15.23 9.13 -32.94
C HIS A 514 14.65 7.78 -32.51
N PHE A 515 13.32 7.69 -32.54
CA PHE A 515 12.59 6.45 -32.30
C PHE A 515 11.98 5.97 -33.61
N ASP A 516 12.21 4.70 -33.95
CA ASP A 516 11.67 4.06 -35.15
C ASP A 516 10.13 3.93 -35.10
N PRO A 517 9.46 3.49 -36.19
CA PRO A 517 8.00 3.32 -36.20
C PRO A 517 7.44 2.32 -35.17
N THR A 518 8.29 1.53 -34.52
CA THR A 518 7.92 0.60 -33.44
C THR A 518 8.24 1.15 -32.04
N GLY A 519 8.85 2.33 -31.96
CA GLY A 519 9.24 2.96 -30.70
C GLY A 519 10.62 2.51 -30.19
N LYS A 520 11.43 1.83 -30.98
CA LYS A 520 12.82 1.51 -30.59
C LYS A 520 13.75 2.66 -30.92
N VAL A 521 14.78 2.84 -30.11
CA VAL A 521 15.80 3.85 -30.41
C VAL A 521 16.56 3.45 -31.67
N ASP A 522 16.53 4.31 -32.67
CA ASP A 522 17.31 4.18 -33.89
C ASP A 522 18.51 5.13 -33.84
N TRP A 523 19.65 4.57 -33.44
CA TRP A 523 20.93 5.28 -33.39
C TRP A 523 21.50 5.62 -34.77
N GLN A 524 21.08 4.91 -35.82
CA GLN A 524 21.49 5.24 -37.18
C GLN A 524 20.73 6.47 -37.68
N ALA A 525 19.46 6.62 -37.34
CA ALA A 525 18.65 7.79 -37.67
C ALA A 525 18.82 8.98 -36.71
N SER A 526 19.41 8.77 -35.51
CA SER A 526 19.63 9.83 -34.52
C SER A 526 20.66 10.88 -35.00
N PRO A 527 20.30 12.17 -35.13
CA PRO A 527 21.19 13.20 -35.65
C PRO A 527 22.11 13.79 -34.56
N ALA A 528 23.16 13.07 -34.13
CA ALA A 528 24.24 13.58 -33.27
C ALA A 528 25.44 12.59 -33.17
N PRO A 529 26.62 13.01 -32.68
CA PRO A 529 27.67 12.08 -32.25
C PRO A 529 27.20 11.31 -31.00
N HIS A 530 26.98 10.00 -31.15
CA HIS A 530 26.76 9.06 -30.05
C HIS A 530 28.04 8.23 -29.87
N PRO A 531 28.45 7.85 -28.64
CA PRO A 531 29.65 7.02 -28.39
C PRO A 531 29.65 5.62 -29.03
N HIS A 532 28.60 5.25 -29.77
CA HIS A 532 28.49 4.00 -30.54
C HIS A 532 28.55 4.21 -32.07
N ARG A 533 28.74 5.45 -32.56
CA ARG A 533 29.06 5.71 -33.98
C ARG A 533 30.57 5.77 -34.17
N LEU A 534 31.09 4.88 -35.01
CA LEU A 534 32.52 4.80 -35.35
C LEU A 534 32.92 5.72 -36.53
N ASN A 535 32.01 6.51 -37.10
CA ASN A 535 32.30 7.42 -38.23
C ASN A 535 31.51 8.74 -38.16
N ASP A 536 32.21 9.85 -38.36
CA ASP A 536 31.74 11.24 -38.20
C ASP A 536 30.81 11.77 -39.30
N MET A 537 29.89 12.65 -38.88
CA MET A 537 29.46 13.87 -39.60
C MET A 537 29.12 14.94 -38.54
N PRO A 538 29.55 16.21 -38.68
CA PRO A 538 29.26 17.25 -37.69
C PRO A 538 27.83 17.78 -37.86
N VAL A 539 26.98 17.54 -36.85
CA VAL A 539 25.71 18.26 -36.65
C VAL A 539 25.98 19.38 -35.63
N PRO A 540 25.44 20.60 -35.79
CA PRO A 540 25.65 21.65 -34.81
C PRO A 540 25.13 21.22 -33.43
N GLN A 541 26.01 21.21 -32.44
CA GLN A 541 25.74 20.83 -31.05
C GLN A 541 24.61 21.67 -30.40
N GLU A 542 24.25 22.80 -31.03
CA GLU A 542 23.19 23.73 -30.62
C GLU A 542 21.77 23.16 -30.74
N ALA A 543 21.51 22.22 -31.66
CA ALA A 543 20.15 21.70 -31.90
C ALA A 543 19.61 20.82 -30.76
N ALA A 544 20.50 20.26 -29.93
CA ALA A 544 20.13 19.42 -28.80
C ALA A 544 20.02 20.21 -27.48
N LEU A 545 20.47 21.47 -27.45
CA LEU A 545 20.51 22.25 -26.22
C LEU A 545 19.09 22.56 -25.70
N PRO A 546 18.89 22.53 -24.38
CA PRO A 546 17.64 22.95 -23.78
C PRO A 546 17.51 24.47 -23.84
N THR A 547 16.28 24.96 -23.92
CA THR A 547 15.97 26.37 -23.68
C THR A 547 16.21 26.73 -22.22
N THR A 548 16.31 28.03 -21.92
CA THR A 548 16.42 28.51 -20.53
C THR A 548 15.25 28.01 -19.66
N ALA A 549 14.04 27.94 -20.23
CA ALA A 549 12.84 27.46 -19.54
C ALA A 549 12.92 25.95 -19.25
N GLU A 550 13.33 25.14 -20.22
CA GLU A 550 13.52 23.70 -20.05
C GLU A 550 14.61 23.39 -19.02
N ARG A 551 15.73 24.13 -19.05
CA ARG A 551 16.80 24.00 -18.06
C ARG A 551 16.34 24.35 -16.65
N ALA A 552 15.46 25.34 -16.50
CA ALA A 552 14.83 25.68 -15.22
C ALA A 552 13.87 24.58 -14.75
N ALA A 553 13.07 24.01 -15.66
CA ALA A 553 12.18 22.89 -15.37
C ALA A 553 12.94 21.64 -14.93
N ILE A 554 14.05 21.29 -15.60
CA ILE A 554 14.95 20.19 -15.20
C ILE A 554 15.45 20.41 -13.77
N ARG A 555 15.91 21.62 -13.42
CA ARG A 555 16.35 21.95 -12.05
C ARG A 555 15.23 21.81 -11.04
N SER A 556 14.02 22.27 -11.38
CA SER A 556 12.85 22.16 -10.51
C SER A 556 12.53 20.69 -10.19
N ILE A 557 12.51 19.83 -11.21
CA ILE A 557 12.26 18.39 -11.07
C ILE A 557 13.34 17.73 -10.20
N LEU A 558 14.62 18.07 -10.40
CA LEU A 558 15.72 17.56 -9.58
C LEU A 558 15.59 17.96 -8.10
N SER A 559 15.08 19.16 -7.82
CA SER A 559 14.83 19.64 -6.46
C SER A 559 13.51 19.17 -5.83
N GLY A 560 12.73 18.33 -6.54
CA GLY A 560 11.44 17.83 -6.05
C GLY A 560 10.25 18.79 -6.24
N GLY A 561 10.39 19.83 -7.08
CA GLY A 561 9.32 20.76 -7.44
C GLY A 561 8.53 20.32 -8.68
N THR A 562 7.23 20.62 -8.71
CA THR A 562 6.40 20.52 -9.92
C THR A 562 6.64 21.75 -10.80
N ALA A 563 7.12 21.56 -12.03
CA ALA A 563 7.22 22.65 -12.99
C ALA A 563 5.81 23.15 -13.37
N THR A 564 5.48 24.37 -12.97
CA THR A 564 4.30 25.09 -13.45
C THR A 564 4.47 25.38 -14.94
N ALA A 565 3.59 24.83 -15.78
CA ALA A 565 3.50 25.21 -17.18
C ALA A 565 3.09 26.69 -17.26
N GLY A 566 4.00 27.54 -17.74
CA GLY A 566 3.69 28.94 -18.01
C GLY A 566 2.97 29.08 -19.35
N THR A 567 1.69 29.41 -19.27
CA THR A 567 1.12 30.67 -19.79
C THR A 567 -0.08 31.05 -18.94
#